data_AF-W5XZY3-F1
#
_entry.id   AF-W5XZY3-F1
#
_cell.length_a   1.000
_cell.length_b   1.000
_cell.length_c   1.000
_cell.angle_alpha   90.00
_cell.angle_beta   90.00
_cell.angle_gamma   90.00
#
_symmetry.space_group_name_H-M   'P 1'
#
loop_
_entity.id
_entity.type
_entity.pdbx_description
1 polymer ?
#
loop_
_entity_poly.entity_id
_entity_poly.type
_entity_poly.pdbx_seq_one_letter_code
_entity_poly.pdbx_strand_id
1 'polypeptide(L)'
;MTTQVPAPQGAPNNPPNQPPKDQPVLSVISSFPVDVYGQETLIRLASMSPEGSTDPIDLALRRTTDQTLVPESFDPGSAQRPFSIAAVLNAYVRSGRLNLSVMRGDLDAVIAASKSTREQKVLARKHAKSMEKVGRRTVAVAIADLDSEEPGQYQLAGVLSFGVCERRTRLAPTHPGYTRVELWPRALRFQHWLNVLLIIALSFTGYYIMDPFFGPNASQDTGFLMGTIRFIHIASGIGWIALGLWRLSLTVFAKERQMRWRSLWPIYNKQDLKNLLGTAQFYMFIKREGPQYVGHNGLQQLTYTGIYALCIVQMLTGLALYGLYEQGNWFFHLVSYPVHWFGIPGIRLFHAVVMFIIWAFVVIHVYLAFRADNLEDHGGVSSMINGAVWLPTGSMPVDASEIE
;
A
#
# COMPACT_ATOMS: atom_id res chain seq x y z
N MET A 1 20.16 44.72 -43.12
CA MET A 1 19.03 43.88 -42.66
C MET A 1 19.30 42.47 -43.12
N THR A 2 19.85 41.67 -42.22
CA THR A 2 20.49 40.39 -42.49
C THR A 2 19.43 39.28 -42.44
N THR A 3 19.13 38.70 -43.60
CA THR A 3 18.25 37.53 -43.78
C THR A 3 18.94 36.28 -43.23
N GLN A 4 18.38 35.69 -42.17
CA GLN A 4 18.84 34.40 -41.65
C GLN A 4 18.41 33.26 -42.57
N VAL A 5 19.40 32.49 -43.03
CA VAL A 5 19.25 31.17 -43.65
C VAL A 5 19.05 30.14 -42.53
N PRO A 6 18.09 29.20 -42.59
CA PRO A 6 18.01 28.12 -41.61
C PRO A 6 19.07 27.06 -41.90
N ALA A 7 19.80 26.66 -40.86
CA ALA A 7 20.76 25.55 -40.86
C ALA A 7 20.08 24.19 -41.06
N PRO A 8 20.78 23.16 -41.61
CA PRO A 8 20.18 21.90 -41.99
C PRO A 8 19.76 21.06 -40.78
N GLN A 9 18.64 20.35 -40.90
CA GLN A 9 18.14 19.42 -39.90
C GLN A 9 19.12 18.24 -39.75
N GLY A 10 19.85 18.20 -38.63
CA GLY A 10 20.62 17.04 -38.22
C GLY A 10 19.70 15.87 -37.87
N ALA A 11 19.96 14.71 -38.46
CA ALA A 11 19.27 13.46 -38.17
C ALA A 11 19.30 13.12 -36.66
N PRO A 12 18.23 12.53 -36.09
CA PRO A 12 18.27 12.06 -34.72
C PRO A 12 19.21 10.85 -34.63
N ASN A 13 20.32 11.03 -33.92
CA ASN A 13 21.22 9.97 -33.47
C ASN A 13 20.45 9.00 -32.57
N ASN A 14 19.82 7.98 -33.14
CA ASN A 14 19.32 6.84 -32.37
C ASN A 14 20.53 6.02 -31.88
N PRO A 15 20.65 5.70 -30.59
CA PRO A 15 21.70 4.81 -30.10
C PRO A 15 21.56 3.41 -30.74
N PRO A 16 22.65 2.63 -30.86
CA PRO A 16 22.82 1.61 -31.92
C PRO A 16 21.94 0.34 -31.84
N ASN A 17 20.86 0.31 -31.05
CA ASN A 17 20.09 -0.91 -30.78
C ASN A 17 18.60 -0.66 -30.48
N GLN A 18 18.00 0.38 -31.06
CA GLN A 18 16.58 0.68 -30.88
C GLN A 18 15.73 0.15 -32.05
N PRO A 19 14.74 -0.73 -31.80
CA PRO A 19 13.80 -1.15 -32.82
C PRO A 19 12.90 0.02 -33.27
N PRO A 20 12.37 -0.02 -34.51
CA PRO A 20 11.52 1.03 -35.06
C PRO A 20 10.25 1.26 -34.22
N LYS A 21 9.77 2.51 -34.24
CA LYS A 21 8.80 3.10 -33.30
C LYS A 21 7.42 2.40 -33.22
N ASP A 22 7.10 1.52 -34.18
CA ASP A 22 5.78 0.89 -34.36
C ASP A 22 5.83 -0.65 -34.33
N GLN A 23 6.92 -1.26 -33.88
CA GLN A 23 6.99 -2.72 -33.73
C GLN A 23 6.76 -3.16 -32.29
N PRO A 24 5.92 -4.20 -32.07
CA PRO A 24 5.74 -4.78 -30.74
C PRO A 24 7.06 -5.36 -30.24
N VAL A 25 7.51 -4.90 -29.08
CA VAL A 25 8.78 -5.33 -28.47
C VAL A 25 8.53 -6.06 -27.17
N LEU A 26 9.35 -7.09 -26.91
CA LEU A 26 9.42 -7.69 -25.58
C LEU A 26 10.01 -6.65 -24.61
N SER A 27 9.32 -6.43 -23.49
CA SER A 27 9.74 -5.52 -22.43
C SER A 27 9.43 -6.12 -21.05
N VAL A 28 10.12 -5.63 -20.02
CA VAL A 28 9.81 -5.95 -18.63
C VAL A 28 8.52 -5.23 -18.27
N ILE A 29 7.47 -5.99 -17.95
CA ILE A 29 6.16 -5.43 -17.57
C ILE A 29 6.09 -5.20 -16.07
N SER A 30 6.67 -6.10 -15.28
CA SER A 30 6.74 -5.93 -13.83
C SER A 30 7.92 -6.66 -13.22
N SER A 31 8.37 -6.14 -12.08
CA SER A 31 9.39 -6.72 -11.22
C SER A 31 8.82 -6.90 -9.81
N PHE A 32 8.97 -8.09 -9.25
CA PHE A 32 8.52 -8.41 -7.90
C PHE A 32 9.73 -8.82 -7.05
N PRO A 33 10.32 -7.89 -6.27
CA PRO A 33 11.36 -8.21 -5.32
C PRO A 33 10.79 -9.03 -4.16
N VAL A 34 11.55 -10.04 -3.75
CA VAL A 34 11.23 -10.99 -2.66
C VAL A 34 12.19 -10.80 -1.48
N ASP A 35 13.29 -10.10 -1.71
CA ASP A 35 14.36 -9.81 -0.75
C ASP A 35 14.57 -8.29 -0.60
N VAL A 36 15.65 -7.89 0.08
CA VAL A 36 15.98 -6.50 0.42
C VAL A 36 16.07 -5.57 -0.79
N TYR A 37 16.49 -6.08 -1.96
CA TYR A 37 16.74 -5.29 -3.15
C TYR A 37 15.48 -4.65 -3.75
N GLY A 38 15.59 -3.40 -4.19
CA GLY A 38 14.53 -2.67 -4.89
C GLY A 38 14.25 -3.17 -6.31
N GLN A 39 13.22 -2.62 -6.95
CA GLN A 39 12.77 -3.03 -8.29
C GLN A 39 13.78 -2.70 -9.39
N GLU A 40 14.41 -1.52 -9.32
CA GLU A 40 15.37 -1.05 -10.30
C GLU A 40 16.71 -1.78 -10.16
N THR A 41 17.21 -2.00 -8.94
CA THR A 41 18.39 -2.83 -8.67
C THR A 41 18.15 -4.25 -9.13
N LEU A 42 16.97 -4.83 -8.88
CA LEU A 42 16.65 -6.17 -9.38
C LEU A 42 16.70 -6.25 -10.93
N ILE A 43 16.12 -5.26 -11.63
CA ILE A 43 16.16 -5.20 -13.10
C ILE A 43 17.59 -4.98 -13.60
N ARG A 44 18.35 -4.08 -12.95
CA ARG A 44 19.75 -3.79 -13.29
C ARG A 44 20.61 -5.03 -13.14
N LEU A 45 20.49 -5.74 -12.02
CA LEU A 45 21.23 -6.97 -11.77
C LEU A 45 20.83 -8.07 -12.76
N ALA A 46 19.54 -8.20 -13.07
CA ALA A 46 19.08 -9.16 -14.06
C ALA A 46 19.51 -8.85 -15.51
N SER A 47 19.80 -7.57 -15.80
CA SER A 47 20.23 -7.10 -17.13
C SER A 47 21.66 -7.52 -17.53
N MET A 48 22.41 -8.13 -16.60
CA MET A 48 23.73 -8.68 -16.86
C MET A 48 23.69 -9.71 -17.98
N SER A 49 24.31 -9.34 -19.09
CA SER A 49 24.33 -10.15 -20.30
C SER A 49 25.61 -9.84 -21.10
N PRO A 50 26.21 -10.82 -21.79
CA PRO A 50 27.41 -10.62 -22.59
C PRO A 50 27.22 -9.54 -23.67
N GLU A 51 28.25 -8.74 -23.94
CA GLU A 51 28.20 -7.75 -25.02
C GLU A 51 27.78 -8.42 -26.35
N GLY A 52 26.80 -7.83 -27.03
CA GLY A 52 26.28 -8.39 -28.28
C GLY A 52 25.26 -9.54 -28.15
N SER A 53 24.80 -9.92 -26.95
CA SER A 53 23.72 -10.91 -26.80
C SER A 53 22.48 -10.57 -27.65
N THR A 54 22.00 -11.56 -28.41
CA THR A 54 20.80 -11.48 -29.25
C THR A 54 19.56 -12.07 -28.59
N ASP A 55 19.65 -12.53 -27.33
CA ASP A 55 18.51 -13.09 -26.61
C ASP A 55 17.41 -12.01 -26.45
N PRO A 56 16.15 -12.28 -26.84
CA PRO A 56 15.06 -11.33 -26.67
C PRO A 56 14.88 -10.86 -25.22
N ILE A 57 15.17 -11.68 -24.21
CA ILE A 57 15.06 -11.33 -22.80
C ILE A 57 16.18 -10.35 -22.39
N ASP A 58 17.41 -10.58 -22.86
CA ASP A 58 18.53 -9.67 -22.62
C ASP A 58 18.30 -8.32 -23.28
N LEU A 59 17.82 -8.33 -24.52
CA LEU A 59 17.42 -7.12 -25.23
C LEU A 59 16.28 -6.38 -24.50
N ALA A 60 15.29 -7.10 -23.95
CA ALA A 60 14.21 -6.51 -23.18
C ALA A 60 14.71 -5.84 -21.89
N LEU A 61 15.66 -6.47 -21.18
CA LEU A 61 16.24 -5.93 -19.95
C LEU A 61 17.11 -4.70 -20.21
N ARG A 62 17.98 -4.77 -21.22
CA ARG A 62 18.81 -3.63 -21.66
C ARG A 62 18.00 -2.42 -22.11
N ARG A 63 16.80 -2.63 -22.65
CA ARG A 63 15.88 -1.55 -23.02
C ARG A 63 15.19 -0.90 -21.81
N THR A 64 15.13 -1.62 -20.68
CA THR A 64 14.39 -1.21 -19.49
C THR A 64 15.26 -0.36 -18.55
N THR A 65 16.55 -0.66 -18.44
CA THR A 65 17.51 0.10 -17.62
C THR A 65 18.51 0.88 -18.48
N ASP A 66 18.80 2.12 -18.10
CA ASP A 66 19.86 2.92 -18.74
C ASP A 66 21.27 2.57 -18.16
N GLN A 67 21.34 1.75 -17.09
CA GLN A 67 22.58 1.32 -16.42
C GLN A 67 22.86 -0.18 -16.62
N THR A 68 23.08 -0.60 -17.87
CA THR A 68 23.41 -2.00 -18.16
C THR A 68 24.78 -2.36 -17.58
N LEU A 69 24.83 -3.41 -16.76
CA LEU A 69 26.08 -3.94 -16.20
C LEU A 69 26.66 -4.99 -17.17
N VAL A 70 27.95 -4.85 -17.48
CA VAL A 70 28.69 -5.85 -18.24
C VAL A 70 29.26 -6.86 -17.23
N PRO A 71 28.90 -8.15 -17.33
CA PRO A 71 29.42 -9.17 -16.43
C PRO A 71 30.90 -9.44 -16.72
N GLU A 72 31.68 -9.72 -15.68
CA GLU A 72 33.07 -10.14 -15.80
C GLU A 72 33.16 -11.60 -16.26
N SER A 73 32.29 -12.45 -15.70
CA SER A 73 32.09 -13.82 -16.16
C SER A 73 30.61 -14.08 -16.40
N PHE A 74 30.31 -14.84 -17.46
CA PHE A 74 28.96 -15.23 -17.81
C PHE A 74 28.92 -16.69 -18.19
N ASP A 75 28.15 -17.46 -17.44
CA ASP A 75 27.91 -18.88 -17.67
C ASP A 75 26.47 -19.08 -18.16
N PRO A 76 26.26 -19.42 -19.44
CA PRO A 76 24.93 -19.54 -20.03
C PRO A 76 24.13 -20.72 -19.42
N GLY A 77 22.81 -20.61 -19.49
CA GLY A 77 21.92 -21.71 -19.12
C GLY A 77 22.02 -22.88 -20.09
N SER A 78 21.85 -24.10 -19.58
CA SER A 78 21.79 -25.34 -20.37
C SER A 78 20.45 -26.06 -20.15
N ALA A 79 20.14 -27.07 -20.96
CA ALA A 79 18.91 -27.85 -20.78
C ALA A 79 18.82 -28.55 -19.41
N GLN A 80 19.97 -28.89 -18.81
CA GLN A 80 20.04 -29.48 -17.47
C GLN A 80 20.05 -28.42 -16.36
N ARG A 81 20.48 -27.20 -16.68
CA ARG A 81 20.57 -26.06 -15.77
C ARG A 81 19.88 -24.85 -16.41
N PRO A 82 18.54 -24.71 -16.31
CA PRO A 82 17.77 -23.68 -17.00
C PRO A 82 17.90 -22.31 -16.31
N PHE A 83 19.10 -21.94 -15.90
CA PHE A 83 19.48 -20.65 -15.37
C PHE A 83 20.91 -20.29 -15.78
N SER A 84 21.12 -19.02 -16.11
CA SER A 84 22.43 -18.43 -16.35
C SER A 84 22.99 -17.86 -15.05
N ILE A 85 24.31 -17.81 -14.95
CA ILE A 85 25.03 -17.20 -13.83
C ILE A 85 25.92 -16.10 -14.41
N ALA A 86 25.88 -14.92 -13.82
CA ALA A 86 26.68 -13.78 -14.21
C ALA A 86 27.38 -13.20 -12.98
N ALA A 87 28.69 -13.03 -13.03
CA ALA A 87 29.45 -12.37 -11.97
C ALA A 87 29.75 -10.93 -12.34
N VAL A 88 29.67 -10.05 -11.35
CA VAL A 88 30.04 -8.64 -11.48
C VAL A 88 30.89 -8.23 -10.27
N LEU A 89 31.97 -7.51 -10.55
CA LEU A 89 32.73 -6.83 -9.52
C LEU A 89 32.24 -5.40 -9.37
N ASN A 90 32.23 -4.91 -8.13
CA ASN A 90 31.85 -3.53 -7.82
C ASN A 90 30.46 -3.12 -8.35
N ALA A 91 29.49 -4.04 -8.28
CA ALA A 91 28.11 -3.65 -8.52
C ALA A 91 27.70 -2.60 -7.51
N TYR A 92 27.23 -1.46 -8.02
CA TYR A 92 26.63 -0.46 -7.16
C TYR A 92 25.34 -1.05 -6.59
N VAL A 93 25.36 -1.34 -5.30
CA VAL A 93 24.17 -1.55 -4.49
C VAL A 93 24.17 -0.45 -3.44
N ARG A 94 23.02 -0.12 -2.88
CA ARG A 94 22.97 0.97 -1.92
C ARG A 94 23.73 0.68 -0.61
N SER A 95 23.88 -0.60 -0.23
CA SER A 95 24.75 -1.05 0.87
C SER A 95 26.24 -0.79 0.61
N GLY A 96 26.61 -0.42 -0.62
CA GLY A 96 27.98 -0.17 -1.05
C GLY A 96 28.28 -0.84 -2.40
N ARG A 97 29.53 -0.76 -2.81
CA ARG A 97 30.00 -1.56 -3.95
C ARG A 97 30.24 -2.98 -3.46
N LEU A 98 29.45 -3.92 -3.97
CA LEU A 98 29.56 -5.33 -3.66
C LEU A 98 29.96 -6.11 -4.90
N ASN A 99 30.71 -7.18 -4.70
CA ASN A 99 30.96 -8.17 -5.73
C ASN A 99 29.83 -9.19 -5.64
N LEU A 100 29.10 -9.37 -6.74
CA LEU A 100 27.87 -10.15 -6.72
C LEU A 100 27.89 -11.19 -7.84
N SER A 101 27.36 -12.37 -7.54
CA SER A 101 26.96 -13.34 -8.54
C SER A 101 25.44 -13.37 -8.66
N VAL A 102 24.94 -13.18 -9.88
CA VAL A 102 23.52 -13.13 -10.20
C VAL A 102 23.14 -14.37 -10.99
N MET A 103 22.21 -15.14 -10.45
CA MET A 103 21.59 -16.27 -11.11
C MET A 103 20.23 -15.84 -11.67
N ARG A 104 19.99 -16.11 -12.95
CA ARG A 104 18.74 -15.74 -13.64
C ARG A 104 18.22 -16.92 -14.46
N GLY A 105 16.94 -17.29 -14.31
CA GLY A 105 16.40 -18.40 -15.08
C GLY A 105 14.97 -18.82 -14.74
N ASP A 106 14.67 -20.10 -14.99
CA ASP A 106 13.39 -20.70 -14.65
C ASP A 106 13.12 -20.63 -13.14
N LEU A 107 11.86 -20.36 -12.78
CA LEU A 107 11.47 -20.12 -11.40
C LEU A 107 11.76 -21.31 -10.48
N ASP A 108 11.39 -22.51 -10.90
CA ASP A 108 11.53 -23.68 -10.04
C ASP A 108 12.99 -24.11 -9.91
N ALA A 109 13.77 -23.96 -10.98
CA ALA A 109 15.20 -24.23 -10.95
C ALA A 109 15.98 -23.23 -10.06
N VAL A 110 15.67 -21.93 -10.16
CA VAL A 110 16.30 -20.90 -9.31
C VAL A 110 15.88 -21.07 -7.85
N ILE A 111 14.61 -21.41 -7.56
CA ILE A 111 14.16 -21.70 -6.19
C ILE A 111 14.85 -22.96 -5.62
N ALA A 112 15.11 -23.96 -6.45
CA ALA A 112 15.83 -25.17 -6.03
C ALA A 112 17.31 -24.88 -5.75
N ALA A 113 17.94 -24.01 -6.54
CA ALA A 113 19.34 -23.64 -6.43
C ALA A 113 19.61 -22.51 -5.41
N SER A 114 18.57 -21.85 -4.87
CA SER A 114 18.69 -20.76 -3.91
C SER A 114 18.12 -21.10 -2.53
N LYS A 115 18.72 -20.50 -1.51
CA LYS A 115 18.18 -20.47 -0.15
C LYS A 115 17.07 -19.43 -0.09
N SER A 116 15.88 -19.89 0.27
CA SER A 116 14.72 -19.02 0.45
C SER A 116 13.79 -19.60 1.51
N THR A 117 13.16 -18.72 2.28
CA THR A 117 12.17 -19.11 3.27
C THR A 117 10.90 -19.65 2.60
N ARG A 118 10.10 -20.44 3.33
CA ARG A 118 8.83 -20.97 2.80
C ARG A 118 7.90 -19.85 2.33
N GLU A 119 7.89 -18.72 3.03
CA GLU A 119 7.06 -17.55 2.68
C GLU A 119 7.51 -16.92 1.37
N GLN A 120 8.81 -16.69 1.19
CA GLN A 120 9.41 -16.17 -0.04
C GLN A 120 9.11 -17.06 -1.25
N LYS A 121 9.26 -18.40 -1.10
CA LYS A 121 8.93 -19.38 -2.15
C LYS A 121 7.46 -19.31 -2.56
N VAL A 122 6.55 -19.22 -1.59
CA VAL A 122 5.11 -19.15 -1.84
C VAL A 122 4.74 -17.84 -2.54
N LEU A 123 5.33 -16.72 -2.12
CA LEU A 123 5.10 -15.40 -2.74
C LEU A 123 5.59 -15.36 -4.18
N ALA A 124 6.82 -15.81 -4.44
CA ALA A 124 7.41 -15.87 -5.78
C ALA A 124 6.56 -16.72 -6.73
N ARG A 125 6.19 -17.94 -6.32
CA ARG A 125 5.32 -18.83 -7.11
C ARG A 125 3.93 -18.26 -7.36
N LYS A 126 3.35 -17.61 -6.35
CA LYS A 126 2.03 -16.97 -6.48
C LYS A 126 2.07 -15.83 -7.49
N HIS A 127 3.10 -14.99 -7.44
CA HIS A 127 3.26 -13.88 -8.38
C HIS A 127 3.48 -14.41 -9.80
N ALA A 128 4.40 -15.35 -9.99
CA ALA A 128 4.68 -15.95 -11.28
C ALA A 128 3.42 -16.58 -11.91
N LYS A 129 2.71 -17.43 -11.16
CA LYS A 129 1.44 -18.04 -11.63
C LYS A 129 0.36 -16.99 -11.96
N SER A 130 0.34 -15.86 -11.27
CA SER A 130 -0.60 -14.77 -11.58
C SER A 130 -0.27 -14.11 -12.91
N MET A 131 1.01 -13.99 -13.25
CA MET A 131 1.49 -13.35 -14.47
C MET A 131 1.40 -14.30 -15.67
N GLU A 132 1.71 -15.57 -15.48
CA GLU A 132 1.52 -16.63 -16.47
C GLU A 132 0.06 -16.75 -16.92
N LYS A 133 -0.91 -16.59 -15.99
CA LYS A 133 -2.34 -16.56 -16.33
C LYS A 133 -2.73 -15.43 -17.29
N VAL A 134 -1.95 -14.35 -17.33
CA VAL A 134 -2.14 -13.21 -18.25
C VAL A 134 -1.27 -13.38 -19.51
N GLY A 135 -0.70 -14.57 -19.74
CA GLY A 135 0.13 -14.89 -20.90
C GLY A 135 1.54 -14.30 -20.83
N ARG A 136 2.02 -13.91 -19.63
CA ARG A 136 3.35 -13.33 -19.45
C ARG A 136 4.37 -14.40 -19.08
N ARG A 137 5.58 -14.30 -19.62
CA ARG A 137 6.70 -15.16 -19.20
C ARG A 137 7.38 -14.58 -17.98
N THR A 138 7.80 -15.43 -17.04
CA THR A 138 8.50 -14.98 -15.85
C THR A 138 9.90 -15.58 -15.76
N VAL A 139 10.81 -14.82 -15.17
CA VAL A 139 12.19 -15.21 -14.93
C VAL A 139 12.51 -14.90 -13.47
N ALA A 140 13.04 -15.87 -12.74
CA ALA A 140 13.48 -15.68 -11.38
C ALA A 140 14.94 -15.20 -11.34
N VAL A 141 15.26 -14.43 -10.31
CA VAL A 141 16.59 -13.88 -10.07
C VAL A 141 16.99 -14.21 -8.63
N ALA A 142 18.20 -14.73 -8.45
CA ALA A 142 18.83 -14.97 -7.16
C ALA A 142 20.22 -14.33 -7.13
N ILE A 143 20.66 -13.87 -5.96
CA ILE A 143 21.90 -13.11 -5.77
C ILE A 143 22.73 -13.80 -4.69
N ALA A 144 24.03 -13.90 -4.91
CA ALA A 144 25.01 -14.34 -3.93
C ALA A 144 26.15 -13.31 -3.82
N ASP A 145 26.69 -13.13 -2.62
CA ASP A 145 27.92 -12.36 -2.42
C ASP A 145 29.12 -13.15 -2.96
N LEU A 146 30.03 -12.44 -3.62
CA LEU A 146 31.25 -12.96 -4.24
C LEU A 146 32.47 -12.48 -3.42
N ASP A 147 32.65 -13.06 -2.24
CA ASP A 147 33.76 -12.76 -1.33
C ASP A 147 35.07 -13.49 -1.74
N SER A 148 34.96 -14.58 -2.52
CA SER A 148 36.04 -15.40 -3.07
C SER A 148 35.76 -15.78 -4.54
N GLU A 149 36.67 -16.50 -5.22
CA GLU A 149 36.47 -16.97 -6.62
C GLU A 149 35.20 -17.83 -6.79
N GLU A 150 34.68 -18.40 -5.70
CA GLU A 150 33.41 -19.13 -5.70
C GLU A 150 32.28 -18.30 -5.07
N PRO A 151 31.10 -18.25 -5.70
CA PRO A 151 29.95 -17.53 -5.17
C PRO A 151 29.46 -18.17 -3.86
N GLY A 152 29.07 -17.33 -2.91
CA GLY A 152 28.42 -17.76 -1.67
C GLY A 152 27.04 -18.39 -1.88
N GLN A 153 26.25 -18.50 -0.82
CA GLN A 153 24.89 -19.05 -0.93
C GLN A 153 23.95 -18.09 -1.66
N TYR A 154 23.40 -18.51 -2.80
CA TYR A 154 22.39 -17.75 -3.53
C TYR A 154 21.11 -17.56 -2.70
N GLN A 155 20.65 -16.32 -2.60
CA GLN A 155 19.38 -15.94 -2.00
C GLN A 155 18.40 -15.49 -3.08
N LEU A 156 17.14 -15.90 -2.97
CA LEU A 156 16.12 -15.55 -3.96
C LEU A 156 15.80 -14.05 -3.87
N ALA A 157 16.21 -13.28 -4.88
CA ALA A 157 16.06 -11.83 -4.90
C ALA A 157 14.68 -11.40 -5.42
N GLY A 158 14.14 -12.07 -6.43
CA GLY A 158 12.82 -11.72 -6.97
C GLY A 158 12.43 -12.42 -8.27
N VAL A 159 11.31 -11.99 -8.83
CA VAL A 159 10.75 -12.50 -10.09
C VAL A 159 10.46 -11.35 -11.03
N LEU A 160 10.95 -11.44 -12.26
CA LEU A 160 10.69 -10.51 -13.36
C LEU A 160 9.65 -11.10 -14.31
N SER A 161 8.78 -10.27 -14.85
CA SER A 161 7.76 -10.67 -15.80
C SER A 161 7.88 -9.89 -17.11
N PHE A 162 7.85 -10.62 -18.20
CA PHE A 162 8.02 -10.12 -19.55
C PHE A 162 6.72 -10.26 -20.34
N GLY A 163 6.49 -9.30 -21.22
CA GLY A 163 5.45 -9.43 -22.24
C GLY A 163 5.66 -8.43 -23.36
N VAL A 164 4.79 -8.54 -24.36
CA VAL A 164 4.88 -7.76 -25.58
C VAL A 164 4.14 -6.45 -25.39
N CYS A 165 4.81 -5.32 -25.64
CA CYS A 165 4.23 -3.99 -25.54
C CYS A 165 4.49 -3.18 -26.81
N GLU A 166 3.47 -2.45 -27.27
CA GLU A 166 3.57 -1.52 -28.42
C GLU A 166 4.27 -0.20 -28.05
N ARG A 167 4.33 0.14 -26.76
CA ARG A 167 4.91 1.41 -26.28
C ARG A 167 5.84 1.17 -25.11
N ARG A 168 6.99 1.85 -25.14
CA ARG A 168 8.04 1.86 -24.11
C ARG A 168 7.43 2.12 -22.72
N THR A 169 7.32 1.10 -21.88
CA THR A 169 7.15 1.30 -20.43
C THR A 169 8.52 1.63 -19.85
N ARG A 170 8.98 2.86 -20.06
CA ARG A 170 9.98 3.42 -19.15
C ARG A 170 9.24 3.52 -17.82
N LEU A 171 9.72 2.85 -16.76
CA LEU A 171 9.25 3.12 -15.39
C LEU A 171 9.22 4.65 -15.25
N ALA A 172 8.07 5.20 -14.84
CA ALA A 172 7.88 6.65 -14.85
C ALA A 172 9.07 7.32 -14.14
N PRO A 173 9.66 8.37 -14.72
CA PRO A 173 10.82 9.01 -14.12
C PRO A 173 10.44 9.44 -12.70
N THR A 174 11.06 8.80 -11.73
CA THR A 174 11.04 9.22 -10.33
C THR A 174 11.67 10.61 -10.28
N HIS A 175 11.07 11.52 -9.51
CA HIS A 175 11.73 12.78 -9.25
C HIS A 175 13.08 12.46 -8.60
N PRO A 176 14.18 13.14 -8.96
CA PRO A 176 15.49 12.85 -8.37
C PRO A 176 15.39 12.95 -6.85
N GLY A 177 15.44 11.81 -6.17
CA GLY A 177 15.34 11.68 -4.72
C GLY A 177 13.99 11.25 -4.14
N TYR A 178 12.89 11.14 -4.91
CA TYR A 178 11.58 10.69 -4.40
C TYR A 178 10.81 9.81 -5.39
N THR A 179 10.26 8.69 -4.88
CA THR A 179 9.47 7.72 -5.63
C THR A 179 8.01 7.72 -5.18
N ARG A 180 7.10 7.74 -6.16
CA ARG A 180 5.65 7.69 -5.93
C ARG A 180 5.21 6.25 -5.74
N VAL A 181 4.79 5.90 -4.52
CA VAL A 181 4.25 4.57 -4.21
C VAL A 181 2.73 4.65 -4.05
N GLU A 182 2.00 3.90 -4.86
CA GLU A 182 0.54 3.79 -4.72
C GLU A 182 0.19 2.90 -3.54
N LEU A 183 -0.13 3.53 -2.40
CA LEU A 183 -0.36 2.82 -1.14
C LEU A 183 -1.85 2.63 -0.83
N TRP A 184 -2.69 3.59 -1.24
CA TRP A 184 -4.11 3.62 -0.86
C TRP A 184 -5.04 3.37 -2.06
N PRO A 185 -5.65 2.17 -2.12
CA PRO A 185 -6.60 1.83 -3.18
C PRO A 185 -7.78 2.79 -3.23
N ARG A 186 -8.34 3.01 -4.43
CA ARG A 186 -9.46 3.93 -4.66
C ARG A 186 -10.68 3.63 -3.78
N ALA A 187 -11.00 2.34 -3.59
CA ALA A 187 -12.12 1.90 -2.75
C ALA A 187 -11.96 2.35 -1.29
N LEU A 188 -10.74 2.28 -0.75
CA LEU A 188 -10.45 2.66 0.63
C LEU A 188 -10.60 4.17 0.85
N ARG A 189 -10.11 4.97 -0.12
CA ARG A 189 -10.26 6.43 -0.11
C ARG A 189 -11.72 6.84 -0.18
N PHE A 190 -12.48 6.26 -1.11
CA PHE A 190 -13.91 6.53 -1.22
C PHE A 190 -14.63 6.23 0.10
N GLN A 191 -14.33 5.09 0.70
CA GLN A 191 -14.90 4.71 1.99
C GLN A 191 -14.52 5.69 3.10
N HIS A 192 -13.26 6.16 3.16
CA HIS A 192 -12.81 7.14 4.14
C HIS A 192 -13.61 8.45 4.02
N TRP A 193 -13.67 9.05 2.84
CA TRP A 193 -14.39 10.31 2.63
C TRP A 193 -15.89 10.18 2.89
N LEU A 194 -16.50 9.06 2.52
CA LEU A 194 -17.90 8.81 2.83
C LEU A 194 -18.13 8.65 4.34
N ASN A 195 -17.20 8.02 5.08
CA ASN A 195 -17.26 7.99 6.55
C ASN A 195 -17.18 9.40 7.14
N VAL A 196 -16.29 10.26 6.63
CA VAL A 196 -16.16 11.65 7.10
C VAL A 196 -17.49 12.40 6.95
N LEU A 197 -18.11 12.32 5.77
CA LEU A 197 -19.41 12.97 5.51
C LEU A 197 -20.52 12.44 6.43
N LEU A 198 -20.59 11.12 6.62
CA LEU A 198 -21.61 10.51 7.49
C LEU A 198 -21.39 10.85 8.96
N ILE A 199 -20.15 10.83 9.45
CA ILE A 199 -19.82 11.22 10.83
C ILE A 199 -20.20 12.67 11.08
N ILE A 200 -19.91 13.57 10.13
CA ILE A 200 -20.31 14.98 10.22
C ILE A 200 -21.84 15.10 10.31
N ALA A 201 -22.59 14.48 9.40
CA ALA A 201 -24.04 14.53 9.39
C ALA A 201 -24.65 13.96 10.68
N LEU A 202 -24.18 12.80 11.14
CA LEU A 202 -24.60 12.16 12.38
C LEU A 202 -24.26 13.00 13.62
N SER A 203 -23.10 13.67 13.63
CA SER A 203 -22.67 14.51 14.74
C SER A 203 -23.55 15.75 14.89
N PHE A 204 -23.78 16.49 13.80
CA PHE A 204 -24.61 17.69 13.85
C PHE A 204 -26.07 17.37 14.20
N THR A 205 -26.63 16.35 13.54
CA THR A 205 -28.02 15.94 13.81
C THR A 205 -28.17 15.29 15.18
N GLY A 206 -27.19 14.51 15.64
CA GLY A 206 -27.20 13.87 16.96
C GLY A 206 -27.08 14.87 18.10
N TYR A 207 -26.19 15.86 17.96
CA TYR A 207 -26.08 16.95 18.92
C TYR A 207 -27.37 17.76 19.01
N TYR A 208 -27.99 18.08 17.86
CA TYR A 208 -29.29 18.76 17.85
C TYR A 208 -30.40 17.93 18.53
N ILE A 209 -30.40 16.60 18.35
CA ILE A 209 -31.38 15.72 19.00
C ILE A 209 -31.20 15.73 20.54
N MET A 210 -29.97 15.88 21.00
CA MET A 210 -29.64 15.96 22.42
C MET A 210 -29.99 17.33 23.02
N ASP A 211 -29.61 18.41 22.34
CA ASP A 211 -29.81 19.79 22.75
C ASP A 211 -30.24 20.65 21.54
N PRO A 212 -31.55 20.89 21.35
CA PRO A 212 -32.05 21.68 20.22
C PRO A 212 -31.62 23.15 20.33
N PHE A 213 -30.52 23.50 19.66
CA PHE A 213 -29.91 24.83 19.73
C PHE A 213 -30.51 25.87 18.75
N PHE A 214 -31.40 25.46 17.85
CA PHE A 214 -32.14 26.35 16.96
C PHE A 214 -33.55 25.81 16.70
N GLY A 215 -34.49 26.68 16.36
CA GLY A 215 -35.87 26.29 16.04
C GLY A 215 -36.91 27.17 16.73
N PRO A 216 -38.20 26.92 16.48
CA PRO A 216 -39.29 27.68 17.09
C PRO A 216 -39.26 27.49 18.61
N ASN A 217 -39.36 28.60 19.37
CA ASN A 217 -39.49 28.54 20.82
C ASN A 217 -40.75 27.75 21.21
N ALA A 218 -40.82 27.26 22.46
CA ALA A 218 -41.96 26.48 22.99
C ALA A 218 -43.34 27.16 22.85
N SER A 219 -43.37 28.45 22.47
CA SER A 219 -44.56 29.25 22.20
C SER A 219 -45.00 29.29 20.72
N GLN A 220 -44.32 28.60 19.80
CA GLN A 220 -44.61 28.59 18.37
C GLN A 220 -44.85 27.17 17.86
N ASP A 221 -45.67 27.03 16.82
CA ASP A 221 -45.93 25.74 16.18
C ASP A 221 -44.63 25.20 15.56
N THR A 222 -44.05 24.17 16.18
CA THR A 222 -42.69 23.69 15.90
C THR A 222 -42.53 23.02 14.53
N GLY A 223 -43.63 22.81 13.80
CA GLY A 223 -43.64 22.11 12.51
C GLY A 223 -43.02 20.71 12.60
N PHE A 224 -42.46 20.22 11.49
CA PHE A 224 -41.82 18.90 11.40
C PHE A 224 -40.28 18.93 11.51
N LEU A 225 -39.70 20.03 11.98
CA LEU A 225 -38.23 20.24 11.99
C LEU A 225 -37.47 19.12 12.72
N MET A 226 -37.90 18.80 13.95
CA MET A 226 -37.30 17.70 14.72
C MET A 226 -37.50 16.34 14.05
N GLY A 227 -38.64 16.14 13.38
CA GLY A 227 -38.92 14.94 12.59
C GLY A 227 -37.94 14.78 11.44
N THR A 228 -37.70 15.86 10.68
CA THR A 228 -36.71 15.89 9.59
C THR A 228 -35.30 15.63 10.09
N ILE A 229 -34.88 16.24 11.20
CA ILE A 229 -33.53 16.05 11.75
C ILE A 229 -33.34 14.60 12.23
N ARG A 230 -34.33 14.03 12.92
CA ARG A 230 -34.31 12.61 13.30
C ARG A 230 -34.26 11.69 12.09
N PHE A 231 -35.01 12.00 11.03
CA PHE A 231 -34.97 11.24 9.79
C PHE A 231 -33.57 11.26 9.16
N ILE A 232 -32.96 12.43 9.02
CA ILE A 232 -31.59 12.56 8.47
C ILE A 232 -30.60 11.79 9.33
N HIS A 233 -30.70 11.88 10.66
CA HIS A 233 -29.84 11.15 11.59
C HIS A 233 -29.94 9.63 11.40
N ILE A 234 -31.17 9.10 11.43
CA ILE A 234 -31.41 7.66 11.29
C ILE A 234 -31.00 7.15 9.90
N ALA A 235 -31.35 7.89 8.84
CA ALA A 235 -30.96 7.54 7.48
C ALA A 235 -29.43 7.52 7.30
N SER A 236 -28.73 8.50 7.86
CA SER A 236 -27.26 8.55 7.88
C SER A 236 -26.68 7.38 8.69
N GLY A 237 -27.31 7.01 9.81
CA GLY A 237 -26.89 5.89 10.64
C GLY A 237 -27.01 4.55 9.92
N ILE A 238 -28.12 4.32 9.22
CA ILE A 238 -28.30 3.13 8.38
C ILE A 238 -27.28 3.09 7.24
N GLY A 239 -27.04 4.24 6.58
CA GLY A 239 -26.00 4.37 5.57
C GLY A 239 -24.60 4.06 6.12
N TRP A 240 -24.31 4.48 7.34
CA TRP A 240 -23.04 4.22 8.02
C TRP A 240 -22.87 2.75 8.39
N ILE A 241 -23.94 2.08 8.84
CA ILE A 241 -23.95 0.62 9.05
C ILE A 241 -23.70 -0.12 7.72
N ALA A 242 -24.36 0.26 6.64
CA ALA A 242 -24.14 -0.35 5.32
C ALA A 242 -22.69 -0.17 4.84
N LEU A 243 -22.10 1.01 5.06
CA LEU A 243 -20.69 1.27 4.77
C LEU A 243 -19.74 0.44 5.64
N GLY A 244 -20.09 0.23 6.92
CA GLY A 244 -19.38 -0.67 7.83
C GLY A 244 -19.42 -2.13 7.37
N LEU A 245 -20.58 -2.61 6.90
CA LEU A 245 -20.73 -3.95 6.33
C LEU A 245 -19.96 -4.12 5.03
N TRP A 246 -19.96 -3.10 4.16
CA TRP A 246 -19.07 -3.07 2.99
C TRP A 246 -17.61 -3.22 3.43
N ARG A 247 -17.16 -2.45 4.44
CA ARG A 247 -15.79 -2.58 4.94
C ARG A 247 -15.48 -3.99 5.40
N LEU A 248 -16.38 -4.59 6.18
CA LEU A 248 -16.22 -5.95 6.67
C LEU A 248 -16.07 -6.93 5.49
N SER A 249 -16.88 -6.80 4.44
CA SER A 249 -16.75 -7.66 3.25
C SER A 249 -15.41 -7.47 2.55
N LEU A 250 -14.93 -6.23 2.39
CA LEU A 250 -13.59 -5.97 1.86
C LEU A 250 -12.49 -6.61 2.72
N THR A 251 -12.63 -6.61 4.05
CA THR A 251 -11.60 -7.21 4.92
C THR A 251 -11.44 -8.71 4.80
N VAL A 252 -12.50 -9.40 4.36
CA VAL A 252 -12.52 -10.84 4.14
C VAL A 252 -12.12 -11.20 2.71
N PHE A 253 -12.61 -10.45 1.71
CA PHE A 253 -12.49 -10.82 0.31
C PHE A 253 -11.38 -10.10 -0.46
N ALA A 254 -10.85 -8.98 0.04
CA ALA A 254 -9.84 -8.22 -0.71
C ALA A 254 -8.47 -8.89 -0.69
N LYS A 255 -7.80 -8.86 -1.86
CA LYS A 255 -6.44 -9.39 -2.06
C LYS A 255 -5.34 -8.43 -1.56
N GLU A 256 -5.67 -7.14 -1.43
CA GLU A 256 -4.73 -6.09 -1.05
C GLU A 256 -4.31 -6.19 0.42
N ARG A 257 -3.01 -6.07 0.69
CA ARG A 257 -2.44 -6.21 2.05
C ARG A 257 -3.07 -5.22 3.04
N GLN A 258 -3.31 -3.99 2.59
CA GLN A 258 -3.91 -2.90 3.39
C GLN A 258 -5.40 -3.11 3.70
N MET A 259 -6.08 -3.99 2.98
CA MET A 259 -7.50 -4.25 3.18
C MET A 259 -7.77 -5.47 4.07
N ARG A 260 -6.80 -6.38 4.26
CA ARG A 260 -7.01 -7.64 5.00
C ARG A 260 -7.18 -7.40 6.50
N TRP A 261 -7.87 -8.35 7.15
CA TRP A 261 -7.99 -8.44 8.61
C TRP A 261 -6.65 -8.30 9.35
N ARG A 262 -5.56 -8.80 8.77
CA ARG A 262 -4.20 -8.68 9.33
C ARG A 262 -3.69 -7.23 9.46
N SER A 263 -4.29 -6.27 8.76
CA SER A 263 -3.96 -4.85 8.89
C SER A 263 -4.63 -4.18 10.10
N LEU A 264 -5.61 -4.84 10.73
CA LEU A 264 -6.36 -4.31 11.89
C LEU A 264 -5.81 -4.80 13.23
N TRP A 265 -4.78 -5.65 13.24
CA TRP A 265 -4.21 -6.17 14.48
C TRP A 265 -2.68 -6.15 14.41
N PRO A 266 -2.01 -5.32 15.23
CA PRO A 266 -0.57 -5.11 15.11
C PRO A 266 0.29 -6.13 15.87
N ILE A 267 -0.31 -7.07 16.62
CA ILE A 267 0.44 -7.96 17.52
C ILE A 267 0.33 -9.41 17.04
N TYR A 268 1.33 -9.86 16.29
CA TYR A 268 1.45 -11.27 15.88
C TYR A 268 2.73 -11.93 16.40
N ASN A 269 3.85 -11.20 16.48
CA ASN A 269 5.12 -11.70 16.98
C ASN A 269 5.71 -10.86 18.14
N LYS A 270 6.63 -11.44 18.90
CA LYS A 270 7.37 -10.73 19.97
C LYS A 270 8.17 -9.52 19.44
N GLN A 271 8.60 -9.59 18.18
CA GLN A 271 9.28 -8.48 17.48
C GLN A 271 8.33 -7.29 17.26
N ASP A 272 7.07 -7.54 16.91
CA ASP A 272 6.06 -6.50 16.67
C ASP A 272 5.72 -5.75 17.96
N LEU A 273 5.62 -6.48 19.09
CA LEU A 273 5.43 -5.89 20.40
C LEU A 273 6.63 -5.02 20.82
N LYS A 274 7.86 -5.47 20.54
CA LYS A 274 9.08 -4.70 20.80
C LYS A 274 9.12 -3.40 19.97
N ASN A 275 8.69 -3.46 18.71
CA ASN A 275 8.60 -2.30 17.84
C ASN A 275 7.48 -1.34 18.26
N LEU A 276 6.33 -1.86 18.70
CA LEU A 276 5.21 -1.09 19.24
C LEU A 276 5.60 -0.34 20.53
N LEU A 277 6.31 -1.02 21.44
CA LEU A 277 6.90 -0.40 22.62
C LEU A 277 7.96 0.64 22.26
N GLY A 278 8.80 0.37 21.24
CA GLY A 278 9.78 1.33 20.73
C GLY A 278 9.14 2.62 20.21
N THR A 279 8.03 2.49 19.48
CA THR A 279 7.21 3.62 19.03
C THR A 279 6.58 4.38 20.20
N ALA A 280 5.99 3.67 21.17
CA ALA A 280 5.38 4.30 22.33
C ALA A 280 6.42 5.10 23.13
N GLN A 281 7.64 4.56 23.29
CA GLN A 281 8.77 5.25 23.90
C GLN A 281 9.21 6.49 23.12
N PHE A 282 9.22 6.43 21.78
CA PHE A 282 9.51 7.59 20.94
C PHE A 282 8.46 8.70 21.14
N TYR A 283 7.16 8.37 21.13
CA TYR A 283 6.09 9.35 21.38
C TYR A 283 6.07 9.91 22.80
N MET A 284 6.54 9.14 23.79
CA MET A 284 6.77 9.63 25.15
C MET A 284 8.10 10.39 25.32
N PHE A 285 8.81 10.70 24.22
CA PHE A 285 10.12 11.36 24.21
C PHE A 285 11.25 10.61 24.93
N ILE A 286 11.08 9.32 25.20
CA ILE A 286 12.09 8.45 25.84
C ILE A 286 13.17 8.04 24.83
N LYS A 287 12.85 7.95 23.53
CA LYS A 287 13.79 7.65 22.46
C LYS A 287 13.86 8.78 21.43
N ARG A 288 15.07 9.05 20.92
CA ARG A 288 15.36 10.09 19.92
C ARG A 288 14.99 9.70 18.48
N GLU A 289 15.01 8.41 18.15
CA GLU A 289 14.71 7.89 16.82
C GLU A 289 13.69 6.75 16.91
N GLY A 290 12.61 6.84 16.12
CA GLY A 290 11.55 5.85 16.03
C GLY A 290 11.63 5.04 14.73
N PRO A 291 11.17 3.78 14.71
CA PRO A 291 11.14 2.96 13.49
C PRO A 291 10.23 3.58 12.41
N GLN A 292 10.73 3.64 11.17
CA GLN A 292 10.01 4.18 10.01
C GLN A 292 9.06 3.14 9.41
N TYR A 293 7.77 3.47 9.34
CA TYR A 293 6.72 2.64 8.74
C TYR A 293 6.11 3.39 7.54
N VAL A 294 5.86 2.68 6.44
CA VAL A 294 5.19 3.26 5.25
C VAL A 294 3.67 3.22 5.34
N GLY A 295 3.10 2.24 6.05
CA GLY A 295 1.65 2.11 6.24
C GLY A 295 1.18 2.79 7.52
N HIS A 296 1.16 2.03 8.61
CA HIS A 296 0.75 2.53 9.91
C HIS A 296 1.66 1.94 10.97
N ASN A 297 2.11 2.79 11.88
CA ASN A 297 2.86 2.34 13.04
C ASN A 297 1.99 1.44 13.93
N GLY A 298 2.57 0.49 14.68
CA GLY A 298 1.82 -0.42 15.55
C GLY A 298 0.91 0.30 16.56
N LEU A 299 1.34 1.45 17.09
CA LEU A 299 0.49 2.27 17.95
C LEU A 299 -0.70 2.89 17.20
N GLN A 300 -0.46 3.39 15.98
CA GLN A 300 -1.52 3.92 15.12
C GLN A 300 -2.52 2.82 14.75
N GLN A 301 -2.04 1.61 14.44
CA GLN A 301 -2.92 0.45 14.19
C GLN A 301 -3.80 0.13 15.39
N LEU A 302 -3.27 0.13 16.63
CA LEU A 302 -4.10 -0.06 17.83
C LEU A 302 -5.16 1.03 17.99
N THR A 303 -4.79 2.30 17.78
CA THR A 303 -5.76 3.41 17.83
C THR A 303 -6.85 3.24 16.78
N TYR A 304 -6.52 2.79 15.57
CA TYR A 304 -7.51 2.51 14.53
C TYR A 304 -8.44 1.34 14.91
N THR A 305 -7.92 0.26 15.48
CA THR A 305 -8.76 -0.84 15.97
C THR A 305 -9.69 -0.37 17.08
N GLY A 306 -9.19 0.47 17.99
CA GLY A 306 -9.97 1.10 19.06
C GLY A 306 -11.11 1.97 18.53
N ILE A 307 -10.84 2.86 17.56
CA ILE A 307 -11.89 3.71 16.98
C ILE A 307 -12.90 2.88 16.17
N TYR A 308 -12.48 1.83 15.46
CA TYR A 308 -13.42 0.93 14.80
C TYR A 308 -14.37 0.24 15.80
N ALA A 309 -13.85 -0.19 16.95
CA ALA A 309 -14.69 -0.75 18.01
C ALA A 309 -15.68 0.29 18.57
N LEU A 310 -15.23 1.53 18.82
CA LEU A 310 -16.11 2.62 19.24
C LEU A 310 -17.19 2.93 18.21
N CYS A 311 -16.86 2.94 16.92
CA CYS A 311 -17.84 3.13 15.84
C CYS A 311 -18.90 2.01 15.82
N ILE A 312 -18.49 0.75 16.04
CA ILE A 312 -19.43 -0.37 16.15
C ILE A 312 -20.34 -0.18 17.37
N VAL A 313 -19.79 0.20 18.51
CA VAL A 313 -20.59 0.51 19.71
C VAL A 313 -21.59 1.64 19.43
N GLN A 314 -21.17 2.69 18.72
CA GLN A 314 -22.06 3.79 18.32
C GLN A 314 -23.19 3.33 17.41
N MET A 315 -22.90 2.48 16.42
CA MET A 315 -23.90 1.89 15.53
C MET A 315 -24.88 1.00 16.30
N LEU A 316 -24.39 0.13 17.19
CA LEU A 316 -25.21 -0.80 17.97
C LEU A 316 -26.12 -0.07 18.95
N THR A 317 -25.61 0.94 19.65
CA THR A 317 -26.41 1.74 20.60
C THR A 317 -27.47 2.58 19.88
N GLY A 318 -27.16 3.14 18.71
CA GLY A 318 -28.13 3.82 17.86
C GLY A 318 -29.22 2.87 17.34
N LEU A 319 -28.83 1.68 16.87
CA LEU A 319 -29.76 0.66 16.39
C LEU A 319 -30.65 0.10 17.52
N ALA A 320 -30.11 -0.02 18.74
CA ALA A 320 -30.86 -0.44 19.92
C ALA A 320 -31.94 0.58 20.29
N LEU A 321 -31.65 1.89 20.19
CA LEU A 321 -32.64 2.94 20.39
C LEU A 321 -33.68 2.98 19.26
N TYR A 322 -33.27 2.71 18.02
CA TYR A 322 -34.18 2.65 16.87
C TYR A 322 -35.13 1.44 16.94
N GLY A 323 -34.64 0.28 17.39
CA GLY A 323 -35.41 -0.95 17.48
C GLY A 323 -36.63 -0.85 18.40
N LEU A 324 -36.66 0.11 19.34
CA LEU A 324 -37.82 0.41 20.19
C LEU A 324 -39.10 0.73 19.42
N TYR A 325 -39.00 1.09 18.14
CA TYR A 325 -40.15 1.38 17.29
C TYR A 325 -41.06 0.17 17.05
N GLU A 326 -40.50 -1.03 16.82
CA GLU A 326 -41.26 -2.22 16.43
C GLU A 326 -40.73 -3.46 17.16
N GLN A 327 -41.22 -3.68 18.39
CA GLN A 327 -40.80 -4.80 19.24
C GLN A 327 -41.44 -6.15 18.84
N GLY A 328 -42.41 -6.16 17.94
CA GLY A 328 -42.98 -7.41 17.41
C GLY A 328 -42.04 -8.16 16.47
N ASN A 329 -41.05 -7.47 15.89
CA ASN A 329 -40.04 -8.08 15.04
C ASN A 329 -38.89 -8.65 15.90
N TRP A 330 -38.59 -9.94 15.72
CA TRP A 330 -37.53 -10.64 16.46
C TRP A 330 -36.17 -9.93 16.39
N PHE A 331 -35.83 -9.31 15.26
CA PHE A 331 -34.55 -8.63 15.07
C PHE A 331 -34.46 -7.36 15.91
N PHE A 332 -35.48 -6.51 15.86
CA PHE A 332 -35.51 -5.27 16.65
C PHE A 332 -35.62 -5.55 18.14
N HIS A 333 -36.34 -6.60 18.53
CA HIS A 333 -36.38 -7.07 19.92
C HIS A 333 -34.98 -7.50 20.41
N LEU A 334 -34.24 -8.28 19.62
CA LEU A 334 -32.88 -8.71 19.96
C LEU A 334 -31.91 -7.51 20.11
N VAL A 335 -31.94 -6.58 19.16
CA VAL A 335 -31.00 -5.45 19.16
C VAL A 335 -31.35 -4.41 20.24
N SER A 336 -32.63 -4.28 20.61
CA SER A 336 -33.08 -3.38 21.69
C SER A 336 -32.81 -3.94 23.08
N TYR A 337 -32.37 -5.20 23.19
CA TYR A 337 -32.19 -5.88 24.47
C TYR A 337 -31.31 -5.12 25.50
N PRO A 338 -30.18 -4.48 25.11
CA PRO A 338 -29.40 -3.65 26.03
C PRO A 338 -30.20 -2.50 26.68
N VAL A 339 -31.22 -1.97 25.99
CA VAL A 339 -32.07 -0.91 26.52
C VAL A 339 -32.90 -1.39 27.72
N HIS A 340 -33.29 -2.66 27.77
CA HIS A 340 -34.03 -3.22 28.90
C HIS A 340 -33.18 -3.31 30.18
N TRP A 341 -31.86 -3.40 30.05
CA TRP A 341 -30.93 -3.53 31.19
C TRP A 341 -30.48 -2.18 31.73
N PHE A 342 -30.13 -1.25 30.83
CA PHE A 342 -29.56 0.06 31.19
C PHE A 342 -30.59 1.19 31.18
N GLY A 343 -31.80 0.94 30.70
CA GLY A 343 -32.84 1.95 30.51
C GLY A 343 -32.59 2.86 29.31
N ILE A 344 -33.67 3.49 28.84
CA ILE A 344 -33.61 4.44 27.70
C ILE A 344 -32.66 5.62 28.00
N PRO A 345 -32.72 6.30 29.17
CA PRO A 345 -31.82 7.42 29.46
C PRO A 345 -30.35 6.99 29.52
N GLY A 346 -30.07 5.79 30.07
CA GLY A 346 -28.71 5.26 30.18
C GLY A 346 -28.08 5.01 28.81
N ILE A 347 -28.81 4.36 27.89
CA ILE A 347 -28.31 4.14 26.53
C ILE A 347 -28.15 5.45 25.75
N ARG A 348 -29.06 6.42 25.91
CA ARG A 348 -28.92 7.75 25.28
C ARG A 348 -27.67 8.48 25.76
N LEU A 349 -27.44 8.51 27.08
CA LEU A 349 -26.24 9.12 27.65
C LEU A 349 -24.98 8.43 27.12
N PHE A 350 -24.95 7.10 27.14
CA PHE A 350 -23.81 6.34 26.63
C PHE A 350 -23.53 6.59 25.14
N HIS A 351 -24.58 6.63 24.31
CA HIS A 351 -24.47 6.97 22.88
C HIS A 351 -23.92 8.39 22.65
N ALA A 352 -24.33 9.36 23.47
CA ALA A 352 -23.81 10.73 23.42
C ALA A 352 -22.34 10.81 23.88
N VAL A 353 -21.97 10.10 24.95
CA VAL A 353 -20.58 10.04 25.44
C VAL A 353 -19.65 9.46 24.37
N VAL A 354 -20.06 8.37 23.71
CA VAL A 354 -19.26 7.77 22.62
C VAL A 354 -19.13 8.74 21.44
N MET A 355 -20.18 9.50 21.09
CA MET A 355 -20.09 10.57 20.09
C MET A 355 -19.00 11.60 20.44
N PHE A 356 -18.94 12.07 21.70
CA PHE A 356 -17.91 13.02 22.14
C PHE A 356 -16.50 12.43 22.10
N ILE A 357 -16.33 11.15 22.43
CA ILE A 357 -15.04 10.46 22.29
C ILE A 357 -14.61 10.42 20.81
N ILE A 358 -15.56 10.15 19.91
CA ILE A 358 -15.30 10.18 18.46
C ILE A 358 -14.91 11.60 18.02
N TRP A 359 -15.54 12.66 18.54
CA TRP A 359 -15.15 14.04 18.24
C TRP A 359 -13.71 14.34 18.66
N ALA A 360 -13.33 13.98 19.89
CA ALA A 360 -11.96 14.14 20.37
C ALA A 360 -10.96 13.42 19.46
N PHE A 361 -11.28 12.19 19.03
CA PHE A 361 -10.48 11.45 18.06
C PHE A 361 -10.36 12.20 16.72
N VAL A 362 -11.46 12.70 16.15
CA VAL A 362 -11.45 13.40 14.86
C VAL A 362 -10.55 14.64 14.93
N VAL A 363 -10.66 15.44 15.99
CA VAL A 363 -9.83 16.64 16.18
C VAL A 363 -8.34 16.27 16.24
N ILE A 364 -7.98 15.27 17.06
CA ILE A 364 -6.60 14.79 17.18
C ILE A 364 -6.11 14.20 15.86
N HIS A 365 -6.93 13.41 15.18
CA HIS A 365 -6.59 12.76 13.91
C HIS A 365 -6.29 13.79 12.82
N VAL A 366 -7.14 14.81 12.68
CA VAL A 366 -6.95 15.90 11.71
C VAL A 366 -5.67 16.69 12.04
N TYR A 367 -5.45 17.04 13.31
CA TYR A 367 -4.22 17.71 13.73
C TYR A 367 -2.97 16.90 13.41
N LEU A 368 -2.95 15.59 13.74
CA LEU A 368 -1.82 14.73 13.47
C LEU A 368 -1.59 14.54 11.96
N ALA A 369 -2.66 14.46 11.17
CA ALA A 369 -2.56 14.36 9.72
C ALA A 369 -1.92 15.62 9.13
N PHE A 370 -2.37 16.81 9.52
CA PHE A 370 -1.75 18.07 9.08
C PHE A 370 -0.32 18.25 9.60
N ARG A 371 -0.06 17.86 10.86
CA ARG A 371 1.30 17.92 11.41
C ARG A 371 2.25 17.00 10.65
N ALA A 372 1.82 15.78 10.33
CA ALA A 372 2.62 14.85 9.54
C ALA A 372 2.86 15.39 8.13
N ASP A 373 1.85 15.99 7.48
CA ASP A 373 2.00 16.59 6.15
C ASP A 373 2.98 17.77 6.12
N ASN A 374 3.05 18.55 7.21
CA ASN A 374 3.95 19.69 7.32
C ASN A 374 5.37 19.33 7.79
N LEU A 375 5.52 18.27 8.58
CA LEU A 375 6.80 17.88 9.20
C LEU A 375 7.51 16.75 8.45
N GLU A 376 6.75 15.91 7.75
CA GLU A 376 7.24 14.75 7.01
C GLU A 376 6.93 14.95 5.52
N ASP A 377 7.93 14.84 4.64
CA ASP A 377 7.77 14.97 3.17
C ASP A 377 6.92 13.83 2.54
N HIS A 378 6.23 13.04 3.36
CA HIS A 378 5.50 11.84 2.95
C HIS A 378 4.07 12.16 2.48
N GLY A 379 3.58 13.39 2.66
CA GLY A 379 2.32 13.82 2.08
C GLY A 379 1.10 13.01 2.55
N GLY A 380 0.96 12.78 3.86
CA GLY A 380 -0.08 11.93 4.43
C GLY A 380 -1.51 12.32 4.02
N VAL A 381 -1.82 13.61 4.00
CA VAL A 381 -3.15 14.11 3.59
C VAL A 381 -3.30 13.99 2.06
N SER A 382 -2.26 14.37 1.31
CA SER A 382 -2.22 14.23 -0.14
C SER A 382 -2.40 12.76 -0.57
N SER A 383 -1.91 11.80 0.20
CA SER A 383 -2.05 10.38 -0.06
C SER A 383 -3.49 9.88 0.09
N MET A 384 -4.30 10.45 0.99
CA MET A 384 -5.72 10.10 1.12
C MET A 384 -6.58 10.65 -0.03
N ILE A 385 -6.11 11.69 -0.71
CA ILE A 385 -6.79 12.26 -1.89
C ILE A 385 -6.30 11.55 -3.15
N ASN A 386 -4.99 11.51 -3.39
CA ASN A 386 -4.38 11.02 -4.63
C ASN A 386 -4.06 9.52 -4.64
N GLY A 387 -4.01 8.89 -3.46
CA GLY A 387 -3.74 7.46 -3.29
C GLY A 387 -2.27 7.08 -3.28
N ALA A 388 -1.36 8.04 -3.46
CA ALA A 388 0.06 7.80 -3.53
C ALA A 388 0.81 8.64 -2.50
N VAL A 389 1.83 8.01 -1.91
CA VAL A 389 2.76 8.61 -0.95
C VAL A 389 4.06 8.86 -1.71
N TRP A 390 4.70 9.99 -1.43
CA TRP A 390 6.04 10.29 -1.93
C TRP A 390 7.05 9.86 -0.89
N LEU A 391 7.92 8.92 -1.25
CA LEU A 391 8.92 8.39 -0.33
C LEU A 391 10.30 8.71 -0.87
N PRO A 392 11.25 9.15 -0.02
CA PRO A 392 12.62 9.39 -0.46
C PRO A 392 13.19 8.12 -1.12
N THR A 393 13.82 8.28 -2.27
CA THR A 393 14.60 7.23 -2.95
C THR A 393 15.67 6.74 -1.97
N GLY A 394 15.64 5.45 -1.65
CA GLY A 394 16.39 4.84 -0.57
C GLY A 394 15.65 4.77 0.78
N SER A 395 14.34 4.89 0.87
CA SER A 395 13.67 4.47 2.12
C SER A 395 13.60 2.93 2.16
N MET A 396 13.98 2.33 3.30
CA MET A 396 13.84 0.89 3.54
C MET A 396 12.76 0.68 4.61
N PRO A 397 11.48 0.85 4.24
CA PRO A 397 10.41 0.74 5.21
C PRO A 397 10.24 -0.70 5.68
N VAL A 398 9.96 -0.89 6.96
CA VAL A 398 9.78 -2.23 7.55
C VAL A 398 8.70 -3.05 6.84
N ASP A 399 7.76 -2.37 6.17
CA ASP A 399 6.61 -2.97 5.52
C ASP A 399 6.69 -3.10 3.98
N ALA A 400 7.73 -2.60 3.31
CA ALA A 400 7.87 -2.72 1.85
C ALA A 400 9.33 -2.97 1.43
N SER A 401 9.53 -3.44 0.19
CA SER A 401 10.89 -3.57 -0.38
C SER A 401 11.51 -2.18 -0.55
N GLU A 402 12.83 -2.14 -0.75
CA GLU A 402 13.54 -0.89 -0.99
C GLU A 402 12.89 -0.07 -2.11
N ILE A 403 12.72 1.22 -1.84
CA ILE A 403 12.10 2.18 -2.75
C ILE A 403 13.22 2.89 -3.50
N GLU A 404 13.28 2.70 -4.81
CA GLU A 404 14.28 3.29 -5.71
C GLU A 404 13.66 4.38 -6.58
#